data_AF-A0A959KZF7-F1
#
_entry.id   AF-A0A959KZF7-F1
#
_cell.length_a   1.000
_cell.length_b   1.000
_cell.length_c   1.000
_cell.angle_alpha   90.00
_cell.angle_beta   90.00
_cell.angle_gamma   90.00
#
_symmetry.space_group_name_H-M   'P 1'
#
loop_
_entity.id
_entity.type
_entity.pdbx_description
1 polymer ?
#
loop_
_entity_poly.entity_id
_entity_poly.type
_entity_poly.pdbx_seq_one_letter_code
_entity_poly.pdbx_strand_id
1 'polypeptide(L)'
;MSLPVRQPILSRLPQIQEAIRQTYRQYPYPWVIGYSGGKDSTTTLQLCWYALRELPPEQRTKPIYVISTDTKVETPVIVDRIHDSVRLMNEAAIEQGLNLTAHNLSPILNDTFWVNLIGRGYPAPNSAFRWCTERLKINPSNRFIL
;
A
#
# COMPACT_ATOMS: atom_id res chain seq x y z
N MET A 1 12.99 34.43 24.41
CA MET A 1 12.61 33.80 23.12
C MET A 1 12.03 32.42 23.46
N SER A 2 10.72 32.32 23.60
CA SER A 2 10.03 31.07 23.99
C SER A 2 10.06 30.09 22.81
N LEU A 3 10.54 28.86 23.06
CA LEU A 3 10.45 27.78 22.08
C LEU A 3 8.98 27.51 21.75
N PRO A 4 8.61 27.30 20.47
CA PRO A 4 7.24 27.02 20.11
C PRO A 4 6.79 25.71 20.76
N VAL A 5 5.70 25.77 21.54
CA VAL A 5 5.05 24.59 22.12
C VAL A 5 4.65 23.67 20.98
N ARG A 6 5.28 22.49 20.89
CA ARG A 6 4.90 21.48 19.90
C ARG A 6 3.47 21.03 20.19
N GLN A 7 2.54 21.42 19.32
CA GLN A 7 1.17 20.90 19.38
C GLN A 7 1.18 19.36 19.33
N PRO A 8 0.32 18.68 20.12
CA PRO A 8 0.22 17.22 20.11
C PRO A 8 -0.02 16.68 18.69
N ILE A 9 0.57 15.55 18.34
CA ILE A 9 0.45 14.99 16.98
C ILE A 9 -1.01 14.74 16.55
N LEU A 10 -1.86 14.36 17.51
CA LEU A 10 -3.27 14.06 17.27
C LEU A 10 -4.08 15.32 16.89
N SER A 11 -3.67 16.51 17.34
CA SER A 11 -4.36 17.75 16.98
C SER A 11 -4.16 18.15 15.51
N ARG A 12 -3.27 17.44 14.80
CA ARG A 12 -2.97 17.66 13.38
C ARG A 12 -3.78 16.74 12.45
N LEU A 13 -4.50 15.76 12.99
CA LEU A 13 -5.23 14.78 12.19
C LEU A 13 -6.29 15.42 11.28
N PRO A 14 -7.11 16.39 11.73
CA PRO A 14 -8.10 17.01 10.86
C PRO A 14 -7.48 17.70 9.64
N GLN A 15 -6.34 18.38 9.82
CA GLN A 15 -5.62 19.06 8.75
C GLN A 15 -5.02 18.06 7.76
N ILE A 16 -4.49 16.93 8.25
CA ILE A 16 -3.97 15.85 7.40
C ILE A 16 -5.10 15.22 6.56
N GLN A 17 -6.23 14.90 7.19
CA GLN A 17 -7.38 14.33 6.49
C GLN A 17 -7.94 15.29 5.44
N GLU A 18 -7.97 16.59 5.74
CA GLU A 18 -8.40 17.59 4.76
C GLU A 18 -7.40 17.71 3.59
N ALA A 19 -6.10 17.71 3.87
CA ALA A 19 -5.08 17.69 2.82
C ALA A 19 -5.21 16.46 1.90
N ILE A 20 -5.54 15.29 2.46
CA ILE A 20 -5.82 14.07 1.69
C ILE A 20 -7.06 14.26 0.80
N ARG A 21 -8.18 14.78 1.36
CA ARG A 21 -9.41 15.04 0.58
C ARG A 21 -9.18 16.03 -0.55
N GLN A 22 -8.42 17.09 -0.31
CA GLN A 22 -8.06 18.07 -1.33
C GLN A 22 -7.25 17.43 -2.45
N THR A 23 -6.22 16.67 -2.10
CA THR A 23 -5.41 15.92 -3.08
C THR A 23 -6.28 14.94 -3.88
N TYR A 24 -7.20 14.23 -3.21
CA TYR A 24 -8.11 13.30 -3.87
C TYR A 24 -9.01 14.01 -4.87
N ARG A 25 -9.50 15.21 -4.58
CA ARG A 25 -10.35 15.99 -5.48
C ARG A 25 -9.58 16.57 -6.68
N GLN A 26 -8.31 16.91 -6.50
CA GLN A 26 -7.51 17.69 -7.47
C GLN A 26 -7.38 17.04 -8.86
N TYR A 27 -7.20 15.71 -8.94
CA TYR A 27 -6.93 15.03 -10.22
C TYR A 27 -7.87 13.85 -10.47
N PRO A 28 -8.35 13.61 -11.71
CA PRO A 28 -9.34 12.57 -11.99
C PRO A 28 -8.77 11.14 -12.01
N TYR A 29 -7.45 10.97 -11.83
CA TYR A 29 -6.79 9.69 -11.97
C TYR A 29 -7.09 8.73 -10.79
N PRO A 30 -7.10 7.41 -11.03
CA PRO A 30 -7.13 6.41 -9.97
C PRO A 30 -5.99 6.59 -8.97
N TRP A 31 -6.22 6.20 -7.73
CA TRP A 31 -5.19 6.18 -6.69
C TRP A 31 -4.60 4.79 -6.54
N VAL A 32 -3.29 4.72 -6.36
CA VAL A 32 -2.60 3.47 -6.01
C VAL A 32 -1.87 3.68 -4.69
N ILE A 33 -2.22 2.90 -3.67
CA ILE A 33 -1.64 2.97 -2.33
C ILE A 33 -0.85 1.68 -2.08
N GLY A 34 0.47 1.80 -1.92
CA GLY A 34 1.31 0.68 -1.53
C GLY A 34 1.12 0.30 -0.06
N TYR A 35 0.81 -0.96 0.19
CA TYR A 35 0.58 -1.53 1.51
C TYR A 35 1.54 -2.71 1.77
N SER A 36 2.35 -2.61 2.82
CA SER A 36 3.27 -3.69 3.25
C SER A 36 2.80 -4.39 4.53
N GLY A 37 1.69 -3.94 5.11
CA GLY A 37 1.22 -4.33 6.43
C GLY A 37 2.16 -3.95 7.57
N GLY A 38 3.17 -3.09 7.33
CA GLY A 38 3.95 -2.45 8.39
C GLY A 38 3.26 -1.19 8.92
N LYS A 39 3.67 -0.72 10.10
CA LYS A 39 3.07 0.42 10.82
C LYS A 39 2.86 1.67 9.97
N ASP A 40 3.83 2.04 9.14
CA ASP A 40 3.79 3.28 8.36
C ASP A 40 2.79 3.16 7.22
N SER A 41 2.84 2.06 6.45
CA SER A 41 1.88 1.81 5.37
C SER A 41 0.46 1.63 5.87
N THR A 42 0.28 0.99 7.03
CA THR A 42 -1.04 0.86 7.68
C THR A 42 -1.56 2.22 8.12
N THR A 43 -0.72 3.05 8.75
CA THR A 43 -1.11 4.40 9.18
C THR A 43 -1.50 5.25 7.98
N THR A 44 -0.69 5.27 6.92
CA THR A 44 -0.98 6.01 5.69
C THR A 44 -2.30 5.56 5.07
N LEU A 45 -2.49 4.25 4.90
CA LEU A 45 -3.74 3.71 4.35
C LEU A 45 -4.94 4.10 5.22
N GLN A 46 -4.82 3.98 6.54
CA GLN A 46 -5.92 4.26 7.46
C GLN A 46 -6.28 5.75 7.50
N LEU A 47 -5.29 6.65 7.38
CA LEU A 47 -5.53 8.08 7.21
C LEU A 47 -6.27 8.38 5.90
N CYS A 48 -5.86 7.76 4.79
CA CYS A 48 -6.56 7.86 3.51
C CYS A 48 -7.99 7.34 3.63
N TRP A 49 -8.17 6.17 4.24
CA TRP A 49 -9.46 5.52 4.43
C TRP A 49 -10.44 6.43 5.17
N TYR A 50 -10.04 6.96 6.33
CA TYR A 50 -10.90 7.83 7.13
C TYR A 50 -11.21 9.15 6.44
N ALA A 51 -10.23 9.78 5.80
CA ALA A 51 -10.44 11.02 5.06
C ALA A 51 -11.47 10.86 3.93
N LEU A 52 -11.38 9.74 3.18
CA LEU A 52 -12.23 9.49 2.02
C LEU A 52 -13.61 8.95 2.39
N ARG A 53 -13.72 8.19 3.49
CA ARG A 53 -15.01 7.74 4.04
C ARG A 53 -15.90 8.91 4.49
N GLU A 54 -15.31 10.04 4.85
CA GLU A 54 -16.07 11.24 5.23
C GLU A 54 -16.57 12.05 4.02
N LEU A 55 -16.11 11.75 2.80
CA LEU A 55 -16.66 12.39 1.60
C LEU A 55 -18.10 11.93 1.34
N PRO A 56 -18.98 12.76 0.76
CA PRO A 56 -20.26 12.30 0.26
C PRO A 56 -20.09 11.19 -0.79
N PRO A 57 -20.96 10.17 -0.84
CA PRO A 57 -20.85 9.06 -1.80
C PRO A 57 -20.67 9.51 -3.26
N GLU A 58 -21.31 10.61 -3.65
CA GLU A 58 -21.28 11.20 -4.99
C GLU A 58 -19.88 11.74 -5.36
N GLN A 59 -19.04 11.99 -4.37
CA GLN A 59 -17.66 12.45 -4.57
C GLN A 59 -16.63 11.30 -4.54
N ARG A 60 -17.02 10.08 -4.16
CA ARG A 60 -16.13 8.91 -4.03
C ARG A 60 -16.00 8.14 -5.35
N THR A 61 -15.90 8.85 -6.46
CA THR A 61 -16.03 8.26 -7.80
C THR A 61 -14.75 7.60 -8.30
N LYS A 62 -13.58 8.02 -7.81
CA LYS A 62 -12.28 7.56 -8.33
C LYS A 62 -11.93 6.20 -7.75
N PRO A 63 -11.53 5.22 -8.57
CA PRO A 63 -11.04 3.94 -8.09
C PRO A 63 -9.77 4.13 -7.25
N ILE A 64 -9.71 3.42 -6.13
CA ILE A 64 -8.55 3.36 -5.24
C ILE A 64 -8.08 1.91 -5.19
N TYR A 65 -6.84 1.68 -5.57
CA TYR A 65 -6.19 0.38 -5.54
C TYR A 65 -5.20 0.33 -4.38
N VAL A 66 -5.44 -0.55 -3.42
CA VAL A 66 -4.43 -0.88 -2.41
C VAL A 66 -3.66 -2.09 -2.91
N ILE A 67 -2.35 -1.95 -3.09
CA ILE A 67 -1.52 -3.04 -3.60
C ILE A 67 -0.52 -3.50 -2.55
N SER A 68 -0.43 -4.81 -2.34
CA SER A 68 0.63 -5.44 -1.57
C SER A 68 1.36 -6.45 -2.44
N THR A 69 2.68 -6.53 -2.31
CA THR A 69 3.48 -7.46 -3.12
C THR A 69 4.05 -8.55 -2.26
N ASP A 70 3.55 -9.77 -2.44
CA ASP A 70 4.07 -11.00 -1.85
C ASP A 70 5.34 -11.42 -2.60
N THR A 71 6.48 -11.38 -1.91
CA THR A 71 7.76 -11.75 -2.55
C THR A 71 8.03 -13.24 -2.56
N LYS A 72 7.18 -14.03 -1.87
CA LYS A 72 7.38 -15.46 -1.61
C LYS A 72 8.62 -15.77 -0.76
N VAL A 73 9.09 -14.77 0.00
CA VAL A 73 10.25 -14.90 0.92
C VAL A 73 9.86 -14.56 2.37
N GLU A 74 8.70 -13.92 2.58
CA GLU A 74 8.16 -13.64 3.89
C GLU A 74 7.77 -14.93 4.64
N THR A 75 7.72 -14.85 5.98
CA THR A 75 7.29 -15.98 6.81
C THR A 75 5.79 -16.25 6.64
N PRO A 76 5.32 -17.50 6.80
CA PRO A 76 3.90 -17.86 6.64
C PRO A 76 2.95 -16.96 7.45
N VAL A 77 3.31 -16.66 8.71
CA VAL A 77 2.52 -15.79 9.60
C VAL A 77 2.33 -14.39 9.01
N ILE A 78 3.35 -13.84 8.34
CA ILE A 78 3.24 -12.53 7.70
C ILE A 78 2.38 -12.61 6.44
N VAL A 79 2.52 -13.68 5.65
CA VAL A 79 1.70 -13.92 4.45
C VAL A 79 0.22 -14.00 4.84
N ASP A 80 -0.11 -14.83 5.83
CA ASP A 80 -1.49 -15.02 6.31
C ASP A 80 -2.10 -13.70 6.78
N ARG A 81 -1.35 -12.91 7.56
CA ARG A 81 -1.80 -11.60 8.03
C ARG A 81 -2.06 -10.62 6.89
N ILE A 82 -1.24 -10.61 5.85
CA ILE A 82 -1.45 -9.75 4.68
C ILE A 82 -2.68 -10.21 3.90
N HIS A 83 -2.85 -11.52 3.73
CA HIS A 83 -4.04 -12.10 3.09
C HIS A 83 -5.32 -11.71 3.84
N ASP A 84 -5.32 -11.86 5.17
CA ASP A 84 -6.45 -11.43 6.00
C ASP A 84 -6.69 -9.94 5.92
N SER A 85 -5.63 -9.13 5.93
CA SER A 85 -5.76 -7.68 5.82
C SER A 85 -6.40 -7.28 4.47
N VAL A 86 -5.97 -7.90 3.37
CA VAL A 86 -6.56 -7.67 2.03
C VAL A 86 -8.03 -8.10 1.97
N ARG A 87 -8.37 -9.25 2.55
CA ARG A 87 -9.76 -9.71 2.62
C ARG A 87 -10.62 -8.72 3.42
N LEU A 88 -10.21 -8.38 4.64
CA LEU A 88 -10.93 -7.45 5.53
C LEU A 88 -11.06 -6.06 4.92
N MET A 89 -10.03 -5.57 4.22
CA MET A 89 -10.10 -4.31 3.48
C MET A 89 -11.19 -4.37 2.40
N ASN A 90 -11.21 -5.41 1.57
CA ASN A 90 -12.23 -5.52 0.53
C ASN A 90 -13.65 -5.61 1.10
N GLU A 91 -13.85 -6.40 2.17
CA GLU A 91 -15.14 -6.50 2.88
C GLU A 91 -15.60 -5.14 3.42
N ALA A 92 -14.71 -4.45 4.15
CA ALA A 92 -15.00 -3.14 4.74
C ALA A 92 -15.22 -2.04 3.71
N ALA A 93 -14.52 -2.09 2.56
CA ALA A 93 -14.71 -1.13 1.48
C ALA A 93 -16.12 -1.21 0.88
N ILE A 94 -16.62 -2.44 0.68
CA ILE A 94 -17.98 -2.70 0.20
C ILE A 94 -19.00 -2.20 1.23
N GLU A 95 -18.85 -2.59 2.50
CA GLU A 95 -19.76 -2.18 3.58
C GLU A 95 -19.85 -0.66 3.71
N GLN A 96 -18.73 0.04 3.52
CA GLN A 96 -18.64 1.49 3.72
C GLN A 96 -18.87 2.29 2.44
N GLY A 97 -19.16 1.64 1.31
CA GLY A 97 -19.36 2.28 0.02
C GLY A 97 -18.15 3.10 -0.43
N LEU A 98 -16.95 2.54 -0.25
CA LEU A 98 -15.71 3.10 -0.78
C LEU A 98 -15.41 2.47 -2.13
N ASN A 99 -15.05 3.27 -3.14
CA ASN A 99 -14.55 2.77 -4.41
C ASN A 99 -13.07 2.31 -4.25
N LEU A 100 -12.84 1.33 -3.38
CA LEU A 100 -11.52 0.82 -3.01
C LEU A 100 -11.48 -0.69 -3.19
N THR A 101 -10.42 -1.19 -3.83
CA THR A 101 -10.12 -2.62 -3.90
C THR A 101 -8.67 -2.89 -3.50
N ALA A 102 -8.44 -3.96 -2.76
CA ALA A 102 -7.13 -4.39 -2.29
C ALA A 102 -6.67 -5.65 -3.03
N HIS A 103 -5.42 -5.67 -3.48
CA HIS A 103 -4.84 -6.71 -4.34
C HIS A 103 -3.49 -7.19 -3.82
N ASN A 104 -3.30 -8.51 -3.82
CA ASN A 104 -1.98 -9.11 -3.63
C ASN A 104 -1.34 -9.40 -4.99
N LEU A 105 -0.16 -8.84 -5.20
CA LEU A 105 0.66 -8.98 -6.39
C LEU A 105 1.79 -9.96 -6.09
N SER A 106 2.26 -10.67 -7.12
CA SER A 106 3.39 -11.58 -6.99
C SER A 106 4.36 -11.46 -8.18
N PRO A 107 5.64 -11.79 -7.98
CA PRO A 107 6.57 -11.99 -9.09
C PRO A 107 6.09 -13.14 -9.99
N ILE A 108 6.39 -13.03 -11.28
CA ILE A 108 6.30 -14.19 -12.18
C ILE A 108 7.36 -15.21 -11.79
N LEU A 109 7.17 -16.47 -12.16
CA LEU A 109 8.06 -17.58 -11.76
C LEU A 109 9.55 -17.27 -11.99
N ASN A 110 9.88 -16.75 -13.17
CA ASN A 110 11.26 -16.41 -13.57
C ASN A 110 11.89 -15.28 -12.74
N ASP A 111 11.08 -14.48 -12.06
CA ASP A 111 11.51 -13.38 -11.20
C ASP A 111 11.57 -13.78 -9.72
N THR A 112 11.05 -14.96 -9.35
CA THR A 112 11.02 -15.39 -7.94
C THR A 112 12.43 -15.53 -7.34
N PHE A 113 12.51 -15.34 -6.04
CA PHE A 113 13.77 -15.31 -5.31
C PHE A 113 14.57 -16.61 -5.48
N TRP A 114 13.95 -17.77 -5.26
CA TRP A 114 14.63 -19.06 -5.29
C TRP A 114 15.03 -19.49 -6.70
N VAL A 115 14.25 -19.14 -7.72
CA VAL A 115 14.62 -19.39 -9.12
C VAL A 115 15.89 -18.62 -9.50
N ASN A 116 16.00 -17.36 -9.08
CA ASN A 116 17.18 -16.55 -9.40
C ASN A 116 18.39 -16.90 -8.52
N LEU A 117 18.18 -17.10 -7.21
CA LEU A 117 19.26 -17.40 -6.27
C LEU A 117 19.83 -18.81 -6.51
N ILE A 118 18.99 -19.84 -6.40
CA ILE A 118 19.43 -21.24 -6.49
C ILE A 118 19.48 -21.68 -7.95
N GLY A 119 18.43 -21.40 -8.72
CA GLY A 119 18.31 -21.89 -10.09
C GLY A 119 19.28 -21.24 -11.07
N ARG A 120 19.54 -19.93 -10.93
CA ARG A 120 20.43 -19.16 -11.84
C ARG A 120 21.75 -18.75 -11.21
N GLY A 121 21.97 -19.04 -9.93
CA GLY A 121 23.22 -18.74 -9.23
C GLY A 121 23.45 -17.24 -8.99
N TYR A 122 22.39 -16.44 -8.88
CA TYR A 122 22.55 -15.02 -8.54
C TYR A 122 23.17 -14.91 -7.14
N PRO A 123 24.04 -13.93 -6.88
CA PRO A 123 24.55 -13.72 -5.54
C PRO A 123 23.41 -13.30 -4.60
N ALA A 124 23.51 -13.72 -3.34
CA ALA A 124 22.55 -13.33 -2.31
C ALA A 124 22.44 -11.79 -2.25
N PRO A 125 21.21 -11.23 -2.29
CA PRO A 125 21.06 -9.80 -2.38
C PRO A 125 21.60 -9.12 -1.12
N ASN A 126 22.21 -7.96 -1.34
CA ASN A 126 22.78 -7.13 -0.28
C ASN A 126 22.51 -5.65 -0.58
N SER A 127 23.01 -4.77 0.26
CA SER A 127 22.77 -3.33 0.11
C SER A 127 23.27 -2.76 -1.22
N ALA A 128 24.35 -3.30 -1.79
CA ALA A 128 24.94 -2.88 -3.06
C ALA A 128 24.33 -3.59 -4.27
N PHE A 129 23.83 -4.83 -4.10
CA PHE A 129 23.28 -5.64 -5.18
C PHE A 129 21.84 -6.10 -4.86
N ARG A 130 20.88 -5.22 -5.19
CA ARG A 130 19.45 -5.33 -4.84
C ARG A 130 18.57 -5.81 -5.99
N TRP A 131 19.02 -6.81 -6.74
CA TRP A 131 18.28 -7.36 -7.89
C TRP A 131 16.84 -7.80 -7.54
N CYS A 132 16.63 -8.18 -6.27
CA CYS A 132 15.33 -8.60 -5.75
C CYS A 132 14.32 -7.45 -5.66
N THR A 133 14.74 -6.19 -5.47
CA THR A 133 13.81 -5.04 -5.38
C THR A 133 13.05 -4.87 -6.68
N GLU A 134 13.77 -4.85 -7.80
CA GLU A 134 13.19 -4.72 -9.13
C GLU A 134 12.22 -5.88 -9.42
N ARG A 135 12.69 -7.13 -9.27
CA ARG A 135 11.94 -8.33 -9.64
C ARG A 135 10.76 -8.64 -8.73
N LEU A 136 10.95 -8.49 -7.42
CA LEU A 136 9.98 -8.94 -6.43
C LEU A 136 9.03 -7.84 -5.98
N LYS A 137 9.35 -6.55 -6.16
CA LYS A 137 8.48 -5.43 -5.70
C LYS A 137 8.07 -4.51 -6.84
N ILE A 138 9.01 -4.05 -7.67
CA ILE A 138 8.74 -3.06 -8.73
C ILE A 138 7.99 -3.69 -9.91
N ASN A 139 8.51 -4.77 -10.50
CA ASN A 139 7.92 -5.41 -11.67
C ASN A 139 6.48 -5.89 -11.45
N PRO A 140 6.11 -6.53 -10.32
CA PRO A 140 4.72 -6.87 -10.04
C PRO A 140 3.80 -5.65 -9.99
N SER A 141 4.26 -4.56 -9.37
CA SER A 141 3.50 -3.31 -9.28
C SER A 141 3.32 -2.65 -10.64
N ASN A 142 4.39 -2.59 -11.44
CA ASN A 142 4.34 -2.03 -12.79
C ASN A 142 3.38 -2.82 -13.69
N ARG A 143 3.38 -4.16 -13.64
CA ARG A 143 2.43 -4.99 -14.41
C ARG A 143 0.97 -4.79 -14.01
N PHE A 144 0.71 -4.33 -12.78
CA PHE A 144 -0.63 -4.01 -12.33
C PHE A 144 -1.06 -2.60 -12.80
N ILE A 145 -0.13 -1.65 -12.82
CA ILE A 145 -0.39 -0.24 -13.12
C ILE A 145 -0.40 0.06 -14.63
N LEU A 146 0.51 -0.58 -15.40
CA LEU A 146 0.74 -0.34 -16.83
C LEU A 146 0.02 -1.39 -17.69
#